data_AF-A0A484LGK8-F1
#
_entry.id   AF-A0A484LGK8-F1
#
_cell.length_a   1.000
_cell.length_b   1.000
_cell.length_c   1.000
_cell.angle_alpha   90.00
_cell.angle_beta   90.00
_cell.angle_gamma   90.00
#
_symmetry.space_group_name_H-M   'P 1'
#
loop_
_entity.id
_entity.type
_entity.pdbx_description
1 polymer ?
#
loop_
_entity_poly.entity_id
_entity_poly.type
_entity_poly.pdbx_seq_one_letter_code
_entity_poly.pdbx_strand_id
1 'polypeptide(L)'
;MYLELALSAMDELVKLAQVDEPLWVRSFEEGRMVLNQEEYVKTFSPCIGLRPNGFVSEASRETGMVIMDSLAIVDTLMDSVKWGEMFPCLVARTTTTDVISNGMGGTRNGALHLMHAELQVLTPLVSGEGGEFSPVLQAACRRGVGRGGRVDRHHP
;
A
#
# COMPACT_ATOMS: atom_id res chain seq x y z
N MET A 1 -10.37 -11.15 18.74
CA MET A 1 -9.35 -10.09 18.65
C MET A 1 -8.80 -9.91 17.23
N TYR A 2 -7.93 -10.78 16.69
CA TYR A 2 -7.35 -10.56 15.34
C TYR A 2 -8.40 -10.50 14.22
N LEU A 3 -9.43 -11.34 14.29
CA LEU A 3 -10.49 -11.36 13.28
C LEU A 3 -11.30 -10.07 13.24
N GLU A 4 -11.73 -9.55 14.40
CA GLU A 4 -12.50 -8.31 14.49
C GLU A 4 -11.67 -7.11 14.03
N LEU A 5 -10.39 -7.06 14.40
CA LEU A 5 -9.49 -6.02 13.94
C LEU A 5 -9.27 -6.09 12.41
N ALA A 6 -9.11 -7.29 11.86
CA ALA A 6 -8.97 -7.49 10.42
C ALA A 6 -10.24 -7.10 9.65
N LEU A 7 -11.42 -7.41 10.19
CA LEU A 7 -12.69 -7.00 9.59
C LEU A 7 -12.84 -5.47 9.59
N SER A 8 -12.51 -4.82 10.70
CA SER A 8 -12.55 -3.36 10.80
C SER A 8 -11.55 -2.69 9.86
N ALA A 9 -10.33 -3.21 9.78
CA ALA A 9 -9.30 -2.71 8.87
C ALA A 9 -9.69 -2.90 7.39
N MET A 10 -10.37 -4.00 7.06
CA MET A 10 -10.86 -4.25 5.70
C MET A 10 -12.00 -3.28 5.33
N ASP A 11 -12.96 -3.06 6.22
CA ASP A 11 -14.02 -2.05 6.01
C ASP A 11 -13.44 -0.65 5.82
N GLU A 12 -12.44 -0.29 6.62
CA GLU A 12 -11.69 0.95 6.47
C GLU A 12 -11.00 1.04 5.10
N LEU A 13 -10.26 -0.01 4.68
CA LEU A 13 -9.58 -0.06 3.39
C LEU A 13 -10.55 0.08 2.21
N VAL A 14 -11.71 -0.60 2.27
CA VAL A 14 -12.74 -0.53 1.23
C VAL A 14 -13.29 0.89 1.13
N LYS A 15 -13.57 1.55 2.25
CA LYS A 15 -14.02 2.95 2.27
C LYS A 15 -12.97 3.90 1.73
N LEU A 16 -11.71 3.73 2.13
CA LEU A 16 -10.59 4.51 1.59
C LEU A 16 -10.44 4.34 0.07
N ALA A 17 -10.72 3.15 -0.47
CA ALA A 17 -10.61 2.90 -1.90
C ALA A 17 -11.79 3.47 -2.72
N GLN A 18 -12.99 3.56 -2.13
CA GLN A 18 -14.23 3.90 -2.85
C GLN A 18 -14.71 5.34 -2.64
N VAL A 19 -14.43 5.95 -1.48
CA VAL A 19 -14.81 7.33 -1.20
C VAL A 19 -13.77 8.24 -1.85
N ASP A 20 -14.20 9.26 -2.59
CA ASP A 20 -13.33 10.30 -3.12
C ASP A 20 -13.35 11.52 -2.18
N GLU A 21 -13.90 12.66 -2.61
CA GLU A 21 -14.08 13.84 -1.77
C GLU A 21 -15.15 13.61 -0.70
N PRO A 22 -14.99 14.12 0.55
CA PRO A 22 -13.93 15.02 1.01
C PRO A 22 -12.70 14.29 1.59
N LEU A 23 -12.69 12.96 1.52
CA LEU A 23 -11.65 12.13 2.15
C LEU A 23 -10.32 12.21 1.39
N TRP A 24 -10.38 12.18 0.06
CA TRP A 24 -9.24 12.39 -0.82
C TRP A 24 -9.36 13.72 -1.52
N VAL A 25 -8.40 14.62 -1.23
CA VAL A 25 -8.34 15.96 -1.80
C VAL A 25 -7.25 16.01 -2.86
N ARG A 26 -7.51 16.65 -3.98
CA ARG A 26 -6.52 16.84 -5.03
C ARG A 26 -5.50 17.93 -4.64
N SER A 27 -4.22 17.57 -4.57
CA SER A 27 -3.14 18.52 -4.29
C SER A 27 -2.90 19.46 -5.47
N PHE A 28 -2.64 20.73 -5.16
CA PHE A 28 -2.38 21.79 -6.15
C PHE A 28 -1.05 21.62 -6.88
N GLU A 29 -0.03 21.04 -6.25
CA GLU A 29 1.34 21.03 -6.78
C GLU A 29 1.59 19.90 -7.79
N GLU A 30 0.93 18.76 -7.64
CA GLU A 30 1.25 17.57 -8.44
C GLU A 30 0.01 16.82 -8.96
N GLY A 31 -1.21 17.32 -8.70
CA GLY A 31 -2.45 16.64 -9.08
C GLY A 31 -2.66 15.28 -8.41
N ARG A 32 -1.81 14.93 -7.43
CA ARG A 32 -1.91 13.71 -6.62
C ARG A 32 -3.06 13.82 -5.63
N MET A 33 -3.65 12.67 -5.32
CA MET A 33 -4.65 12.57 -4.27
C MET A 33 -3.95 12.50 -2.91
N VAL A 34 -4.30 13.40 -2.01
CA VAL A 34 -3.80 13.46 -0.63
C VAL A 34 -4.96 13.17 0.31
N LEU A 35 -4.71 12.37 1.34
CA LEU A 35 -5.71 12.05 2.35
C LEU A 35 -5.95 13.24 3.27
N ASN A 36 -7.21 13.63 3.42
CA ASN A 36 -7.63 14.64 4.39
C ASN A 36 -7.71 14.03 5.79
N GLN A 37 -6.74 14.38 6.64
CA GLN A 37 -6.66 13.78 7.98
C GLN A 37 -7.78 14.18 8.92
N GLU A 38 -8.38 15.37 8.75
CA GLU A 38 -9.52 15.76 9.57
C GLU A 38 -10.74 14.91 9.24
N GLU A 39 -11.02 14.70 7.95
CA GLU A 39 -12.13 13.86 7.51
C GLU A 39 -11.89 12.38 7.80
N TYR A 40 -10.64 11.91 7.69
CA TYR A 40 -10.27 10.56 8.08
C TYR A 40 -10.55 10.28 9.56
N VAL A 41 -10.11 11.16 10.47
CA VAL A 41 -10.34 10.98 11.92
C VAL A 41 -11.82 11.07 12.30
N LYS A 42 -12.62 11.86 11.56
CA LYS A 42 -14.08 11.92 11.76
C LYS A 42 -14.79 10.67 11.27
N THR A 43 -14.29 10.07 10.18
CA THR A 43 -14.92 8.94 9.51
C THR A 43 -14.58 7.61 10.18
N PHE A 44 -13.34 7.45 10.64
CA PHE A 44 -12.81 6.18 11.13
C PHE A 44 -12.51 6.26 12.64
N SER A 45 -13.14 5.36 13.39
CA SER A 45 -12.84 5.17 14.81
C SER A 45 -11.51 4.43 14.97
N PRO A 46 -10.57 4.93 15.80
CA PRO A 46 -9.30 4.26 16.04
C PRO A 46 -9.50 2.84 16.58
N CYS A 47 -9.09 1.83 15.81
CA CYS A 47 -9.23 0.43 16.21
C CYS A 47 -8.07 -0.07 17.09
N ILE A 48 -6.93 0.62 17.05
CA ILE A 48 -5.66 0.21 17.70
C ILE A 48 -5.26 1.19 18.83
N GLY A 49 -6.23 1.92 19.38
CA GLY A 49 -5.99 2.90 20.45
C GLY A 49 -5.37 4.22 19.95
N LEU A 50 -4.76 4.97 20.87
CA LEU A 50 -4.19 6.29 20.57
C LEU A 50 -2.88 6.16 19.79
N ARG A 51 -2.70 7.02 18.78
CA ARG A 51 -1.44 7.11 18.03
C ARG A 51 -0.31 7.52 18.99
N PRO A 52 0.84 6.81 19.01
CA PRO A 52 1.97 7.22 19.83
C PRO A 52 2.54 8.57 19.35
N ASN A 53 3.11 9.35 20.28
CA ASN A 53 3.73 10.63 19.95
C ASN A 53 4.89 10.44 18.96
N GLY A 54 4.99 11.34 17.98
CA GLY A 54 6.04 11.33 16.95
C GLY A 54 5.71 10.51 15.70
N PHE A 55 4.55 9.86 15.64
CA PHE A 55 4.09 9.18 14.42
C PHE A 55 3.39 10.16 13.47
N VAL A 56 3.86 10.20 12.23
CA VAL A 56 3.22 10.92 11.13
C VAL A 56 2.49 9.91 10.26
N SER A 57 1.21 10.16 9.99
CA SER A 57 0.41 9.33 9.08
C SER A 57 0.42 9.96 7.70
N GLU A 58 1.01 9.26 6.73
CA GLU A 58 1.00 9.60 5.31
C GLU A 58 0.15 8.56 4.55
N ALA A 59 -0.60 9.02 3.54
CA ALA A 59 -1.37 8.14 2.67
C ALA A 59 -1.36 8.68 1.24
N SER A 60 -1.29 7.76 0.28
CA SER A 60 -1.37 8.03 -1.15
C SER A 60 -2.34 7.06 -1.81
N ARG A 61 -2.94 7.48 -2.93
CA ARG A 61 -3.86 6.67 -3.71
C ARG A 61 -3.51 6.78 -5.19
N GLU A 62 -3.47 5.61 -5.84
CA GLU A 62 -3.23 5.48 -7.26
C GLU A 62 -4.18 4.42 -7.83
N THR A 63 -4.65 4.62 -9.06
CA THR A 63 -5.55 3.70 -9.75
C THR A 63 -4.97 3.37 -11.12
N GLY A 64 -4.76 2.08 -11.38
CA GLY A 64 -4.20 1.61 -12.65
C GLY A 64 -4.89 0.34 -13.14
N MET A 65 -4.84 0.13 -14.46
CA MET A 65 -5.28 -1.12 -15.08
C MET A 65 -4.15 -2.14 -15.03
N VAL A 66 -4.47 -3.38 -14.63
CA VAL A 66 -3.49 -4.47 -14.54
C VAL A 66 -3.93 -5.62 -15.46
N ILE A 67 -2.97 -6.28 -16.09
CA ILE A 67 -3.20 -7.46 -16.95
C ILE A 67 -3.19 -8.73 -16.08
N MET A 68 -4.01 -8.75 -15.04
CA MET A 68 -4.15 -9.86 -14.11
C MET A 68 -5.58 -9.88 -13.58
N ASP A 69 -6.13 -11.06 -13.37
CA ASP A 69 -7.45 -11.20 -12.77
C ASP A 69 -7.42 -10.86 -11.27
N SER A 70 -8.56 -10.45 -10.73
CA SER A 70 -8.67 -9.99 -9.35
C SER A 70 -8.32 -11.09 -8.34
N LEU A 71 -8.62 -12.36 -8.64
CA LEU A 71 -8.32 -13.48 -7.76
C LEU A 71 -6.82 -13.77 -7.72
N ALA A 72 -6.14 -13.71 -8.87
CA ALA A 72 -4.70 -13.89 -8.97
C ALA A 72 -3.93 -12.78 -8.23
N ILE A 73 -4.44 -11.54 -8.24
CA ILE A 73 -3.87 -10.46 -7.42
C ILE A 73 -4.00 -10.82 -5.94
N VAL A 74 -5.20 -11.21 -5.47
CA VAL A 74 -5.43 -11.58 -4.07
C VAL A 74 -4.55 -12.78 -3.67
N ASP A 75 -4.50 -13.83 -4.49
CA ASP A 75 -3.66 -15.00 -4.22
C ASP A 75 -2.18 -14.66 -4.19
N THR A 76 -1.72 -13.73 -5.03
CA THR A 76 -0.33 -13.27 -5.02
C THR A 76 -0.01 -12.48 -3.76
N LEU A 77 -0.90 -11.57 -3.35
CA LEU A 77 -0.71 -10.76 -2.14
C LEU A 77 -0.79 -11.58 -0.84
N MET A 78 -1.54 -12.70 -0.84
CA MET A 78 -1.70 -13.58 0.32
C MET A 78 -0.67 -14.73 0.41
N ASP A 79 0.15 -14.92 -0.62
CA ASP A 79 1.21 -15.92 -0.70
C ASP A 79 2.57 -15.22 -0.51
N SER A 80 3.30 -15.61 0.54
CA SER A 80 4.57 -14.94 0.85
C SER A 80 5.57 -15.00 -0.28
N VAL A 81 5.68 -16.15 -0.96
CA VAL A 81 6.64 -16.35 -2.04
C VAL A 81 6.28 -15.46 -3.22
N LYS A 82 5.03 -15.54 -3.68
CA LYS A 82 4.57 -14.76 -4.84
C LYS A 82 4.60 -13.25 -4.57
N TRP A 83 4.25 -12.83 -3.36
CA TRP A 83 4.32 -11.43 -2.97
C TRP A 83 5.75 -10.89 -3.04
N GLY A 84 6.73 -11.65 -2.54
CA GLY A 84 8.15 -11.30 -2.65
C GLY A 84 8.64 -11.22 -4.10
N GLU A 85 8.21 -12.16 -4.95
CA GLU A 85 8.52 -12.17 -6.38
C GLU A 85 7.89 -11.01 -7.15
N MET A 86 6.71 -10.55 -6.73
CA MET A 86 6.00 -9.41 -7.35
C MET A 86 6.68 -8.07 -7.01
N PHE A 87 7.30 -7.93 -5.83
CA PHE A 87 7.91 -6.69 -5.36
C PHE A 87 9.39 -6.83 -4.96
N PRO A 88 10.28 -7.31 -5.86
CA PRO A 88 11.65 -7.69 -5.51
C PRO A 88 12.55 -6.50 -5.15
N CYS A 89 12.13 -5.26 -5.45
CA CYS A 89 12.86 -4.05 -5.05
C CYS A 89 12.39 -3.47 -3.70
N LEU A 90 11.25 -3.92 -3.19
CA LEU A 90 10.69 -3.45 -1.92
C LEU A 90 10.81 -4.51 -0.84
N VAL A 91 10.67 -5.78 -1.22
CA VAL A 91 10.60 -6.90 -0.31
C VAL A 91 11.91 -7.68 -0.42
N ALA A 92 12.66 -7.74 0.68
CA ALA A 92 13.90 -8.49 0.77
C ALA A 92 13.62 -9.98 1.05
N ARG A 93 12.77 -10.24 2.04
CA ARG A 93 12.42 -11.59 2.51
C ARG A 93 10.98 -11.61 3.01
N THR A 94 10.32 -12.74 2.83
CA THR A 94 8.94 -12.96 3.28
C THR A 94 8.77 -14.38 3.78
N THR A 95 7.92 -14.56 4.78
CA THR A 95 7.49 -15.89 5.25
C THR A 95 6.09 -15.79 5.85
N THR A 96 5.21 -16.72 5.52
CA THR A 96 3.98 -16.92 6.31
C THR A 96 4.33 -17.61 7.62
N THR A 97 4.10 -16.93 8.74
CA THR A 97 4.39 -17.45 10.07
C THR A 97 3.21 -18.22 10.66
N ASP A 98 1.98 -17.85 10.33
CA ASP A 98 0.78 -18.54 10.80
C ASP A 98 -0.43 -18.33 9.88
N VAL A 99 -1.42 -19.23 9.98
CA VAL A 99 -2.73 -19.14 9.32
C VAL A 99 -3.81 -19.02 10.41
N ILE A 100 -4.24 -17.79 10.66
CA ILE A 100 -5.22 -17.47 11.70
C ILE A 100 -6.64 -17.89 11.29
N SER A 101 -6.96 -17.78 10.00
CA SER A 101 -8.24 -18.21 9.42
C SER A 101 -8.02 -18.74 8.01
N ASN A 102 -8.63 -19.88 7.69
CA ASN A 102 -8.52 -20.50 6.37
C ASN A 102 -9.58 -20.01 5.35
N GLY A 103 -10.45 -19.07 5.76
CA GLY A 103 -11.53 -18.55 4.93
C GLY A 103 -12.73 -19.49 4.79
N MET A 104 -13.74 -19.07 4.03
CA MET A 104 -14.99 -19.80 3.84
C MET A 104 -14.98 -20.63 2.56
N GLY A 105 -15.43 -21.89 2.65
CA GLY A 105 -15.73 -22.73 1.49
C GLY A 105 -14.54 -23.00 0.56
N GLY A 106 -13.30 -22.98 1.08
CA GLY A 106 -12.09 -23.12 0.28
C GLY A 106 -11.72 -21.87 -0.52
N THR A 107 -12.39 -20.74 -0.30
CA THR A 107 -12.07 -19.44 -0.90
C THR A 107 -11.20 -18.59 0.03
N ARG A 108 -10.58 -17.54 -0.52
CA ARG A 108 -9.85 -16.54 0.27
C ARG A 108 -10.76 -15.60 1.08
N ASN A 109 -12.08 -15.72 0.95
CA ASN A 109 -13.01 -14.86 1.66
C ASN A 109 -12.94 -15.12 3.17
N GLY A 110 -12.54 -14.11 3.94
CA GLY A 110 -12.32 -14.21 5.39
C GLY A 110 -11.07 -15.00 5.79
N ALA A 111 -10.16 -15.30 4.85
CA ALA A 111 -8.88 -15.90 5.17
C ALA A 111 -7.93 -14.85 5.78
N LEU A 112 -7.15 -15.24 6.78
CA LEU A 112 -6.26 -14.35 7.51
C LEU A 112 -4.93 -15.07 7.75
N HIS A 113 -3.87 -14.56 7.14
CA HIS A 113 -2.51 -15.06 7.31
C HIS A 113 -1.68 -14.06 8.11
N LEU A 114 -0.83 -14.57 8.99
CA LEU A 114 0.23 -13.78 9.61
C LEU A 114 1.49 -13.96 8.77
N MET A 115 1.99 -12.85 8.22
CA MET A 115 3.17 -12.84 7.37
C MET A 115 4.24 -11.93 7.96
N HIS A 116 5.47 -12.42 7.98
CA HIS A 116 6.66 -11.65 8.30
C HIS A 116 7.31 -11.18 6.99
N ALA A 117 7.68 -9.90 6.95
CA ALA A 117 8.29 -9.27 5.79
C ALA A 117 9.50 -8.43 6.22
N GLU A 118 10.63 -8.64 5.56
CA GLU A 118 11.78 -7.73 5.61
C GLU A 118 11.72 -6.84 4.38
N LEU A 119 11.65 -5.52 4.57
CA LEU A 119 11.59 -4.55 3.49
C LEU A 119 12.98 -3.97 3.19
N GLN A 120 13.27 -3.75 1.92
CA GLN A 120 14.49 -3.08 1.48
C GLN A 120 14.39 -1.58 1.74
N VAL A 121 15.38 -1.11 2.50
CA VAL A 121 15.57 0.29 2.85
C VAL A 121 16.54 0.87 1.84
N LEU A 122 16.05 1.68 0.89
CA LEU A 122 16.92 2.45 0.00
C LEU A 122 17.27 3.77 0.69
N THR A 123 18.45 3.86 1.30
CA THR A 123 18.98 5.12 1.80
C THR A 123 19.45 6.01 0.64
N PRO A 124 19.12 7.32 0.65
CA PRO A 124 19.71 8.26 -0.29
C PRO A 124 21.18 8.48 0.04
N LEU A 125 22.06 8.38 -0.97
CA LEU A 125 23.38 8.99 -0.88
C LEU A 125 23.20 10.53 -1.04
N VAL A 126 23.46 11.24 0.06
CA VAL A 126 23.16 12.62 0.48
C VAL A 126 23.69 13.77 -0.40
N SER A 127 23.06 14.97 -0.31
CA SER A 127 23.70 16.27 0.05
C SER A 127 22.68 17.41 0.26
N GLY A 128 22.53 17.89 1.51
CA GLY A 128 21.73 19.08 1.86
C GLY A 128 21.15 19.04 3.28
N GLU A 129 21.94 19.57 4.22
CA GLU A 129 21.71 19.91 5.64
C GLU A 129 20.40 19.48 6.36
N GLY A 130 20.59 18.74 7.46
CA GLY A 130 19.80 18.94 8.68
C GLY A 130 18.48 18.20 8.83
N GLY A 131 18.47 16.87 8.73
CA GLY A 131 17.34 16.07 9.20
C GLY A 131 17.66 14.57 9.23
N GLU A 132 17.62 13.95 10.41
CA GLU A 132 17.61 12.50 10.55
C GLU A 132 16.27 11.97 10.05
N PHE A 133 16.28 11.23 8.93
CA PHE A 133 15.10 10.50 8.44
C PHE A 133 15.34 8.99 8.53
N SER A 134 14.36 8.28 9.11
CA SER A 134 14.36 6.83 9.17
C SER A 134 14.15 6.23 7.76
N PRO A 135 14.98 5.28 7.32
CA PRO A 135 15.18 5.05 5.88
C PRO A 135 14.17 4.12 5.18
N VAL A 136 13.00 3.83 5.78
CA VAL A 136 12.06 2.81 5.27
C VAL A 136 11.22 3.23 4.04
N LEU A 137 11.15 4.52 3.69
CA LEU A 137 10.12 5.01 2.74
C LEU A 137 10.60 5.58 1.40
N GLN A 138 11.89 5.70 1.12
CA GLN A 138 12.33 6.42 -0.09
C GLN A 138 12.34 5.58 -1.39
N ALA A 139 12.15 4.26 -1.30
CA ALA A 139 12.35 3.33 -2.41
C ALA A 139 11.22 3.31 -3.47
N ALA A 140 10.02 3.78 -3.14
CA ALA A 140 8.90 3.81 -4.10
C ALA A 140 9.05 4.92 -5.17
N CYS A 141 9.98 5.87 -4.99
CA CYS A 141 10.06 7.10 -5.80
C CYS A 141 10.96 7.09 -7.05
N ARG A 142 11.59 5.98 -7.47
CA ARG A 142 12.54 6.00 -8.62
C ARG A 142 12.19 5.20 -9.88
N ARG A 143 11.05 4.49 -9.97
CA ARG A 143 10.61 3.88 -11.25
C ARG A 143 9.57 4.66 -12.05
N GLY A 144 9.28 5.90 -11.65
CA GLY A 144 8.34 6.80 -12.36
C GLY A 144 8.96 7.88 -13.24
N VAL A 145 10.28 7.87 -13.52
CA VAL A 145 10.92 8.95 -14.31
C VAL A 145 11.68 8.40 -15.54
N GLY A 146 11.10 8.64 -16.72
CA GLY A 146 11.76 8.66 -18.05
C GLY A 146 11.61 7.37 -18.86
N ARG A 147 11.12 7.35 -20.11
CA ARG A 147 10.97 8.40 -21.13
C ARG A 147 9.80 8.06 -22.07
N GLY A 148 9.06 9.10 -22.46
CA GLY A 148 8.19 9.05 -23.63
C GLY A 148 9.00 8.79 -24.89
N GLY A 149 8.60 7.77 -25.65
CA GLY A 149 9.00 7.52 -27.03
C GLY A 149 7.73 7.36 -27.85
N ARG A 150 7.29 8.45 -28.49
CA ARG A 150 6.24 8.44 -29.51
C ARG A 150 6.77 7.61 -30.68
N VAL A 151 6.15 6.47 -30.96
CA VAL A 151 6.38 5.75 -32.22
C VAL A 151 5.22 6.10 -33.13
N ASP A 152 5.42 7.15 -33.94
CA ASP A 152 4.57 7.41 -35.10
C ASP A 152 4.76 6.26 -36.09
N ARG A 153 3.79 5.34 -36.15
CA ARG A 153 3.69 4.39 -37.26
C ARG A 153 2.98 5.09 -38.42
N HIS A 154 3.76 5.57 -39.38
CA HIS A 154 3.29 5.70 -40.75
C HIS A 154 2.97 4.30 -41.30
N HIS A 155 1.74 4.11 -41.78
CA HIS A 155 1.40 3.00 -42.67
C HIS A 155 1.37 3.54 -44.11
N PRO A 156 1.94 2.84 -45.10
CA PRO A 156 1.63 3.10 -46.51
C PRO A 156 0.21 2.64 -46.87
#